data_AF-A0A553FAW2-F1
#
_entry.id   AF-A0A553FAW2-F1
#
_cell.length_a   1.000
_cell.length_b   1.000
_cell.length_c   1.000
_cell.angle_alpha   90.00
_cell.angle_beta   90.00
_cell.angle_gamma   90.00
#
_symmetry.space_group_name_H-M   'P 1'
#
loop_
_entity.id
_entity.type
_entity.pdbx_description
1 polymer ?
#
loop_
_entity_poly.entity_id
_entity_poly.type
_entity_poly.pdbx_seq_one_letter_code
_entity_poly.pdbx_strand_id
1 'polypeptide(L)' 'MEEFNLQIKLKAKNQVEASQVKKAFETMITTFGAEGIIKMEKIFRTDAFARNVVKMKIGVRK' A
#
# COMPACT_ATOMS: atom_id res chain seq x y z
N MET A 1 -19.79 -5.53 11.97
CA MET A 1 -18.63 -5.31 11.09
C MET A 1 -19.05 -4.24 10.10
N GLU A 2 -18.33 -3.12 10.02
CA GLU A 2 -18.64 -2.08 9.04
C GLU A 2 -17.89 -2.39 7.75
N GLU A 3 -18.64 -2.59 6.67
CA GLU A 3 -18.08 -2.72 5.33
C GLU A 3 -18.06 -1.34 4.66
N PHE A 4 -16.96 -1.02 3.99
CA PHE A 4 -16.82 0.21 3.24
C PHE A 4 -16.18 -0.05 1.89
N ASN A 5 -16.66 0.65 0.87
CA ASN A 5 -16.14 0.53 -0.49
C ASN A 5 -15.14 1.66 -0.78
N LEU A 6 -13.89 1.31 -1.04
CA LEU A 6 -12.83 2.26 -1.41
C LEU A 6 -12.86 2.54 -2.91
N GLN A 7 -13.45 3.67 -3.32
CA GLN A 7 -13.37 4.16 -4.71
C GLN A 7 -12.04 4.88 -4.97
N ILE A 8 -10.94 4.12 -5.04
CA ILE A 8 -9.62 4.68 -5.39
C ILE A 8 -9.36 4.49 -6.89
N LYS A 9 -9.02 5.58 -7.60
CA LYS A 9 -8.52 5.54 -8.97
C LYS A 9 -6.99 5.72 -8.96
N LEU A 10 -6.26 4.68 -9.35
CA LEU A 10 -4.81 4.72 -9.55
C LEU A 10 -4.48 4.75 -11.04
N LYS A 11 -3.48 5.55 -11.42
CA LYS A 11 -2.95 5.57 -12.78
C LYS A 11 -1.81 4.56 -12.90
N ALA A 12 -1.94 3.62 -13.81
CA ALA A 12 -0.89 2.69 -14.22
C ALA A 12 -0.52 2.96 -15.69
N LYS A 13 0.71 2.64 -16.08
CA LYS A 13 1.22 2.87 -17.44
C LYS A 13 0.59 1.94 -18.47
N ASN A 14 0.21 0.72 -18.06
CA ASN A 14 -0.42 -0.28 -18.91
C ASN A 14 -1.29 -1.26 -18.10
N GLN A 15 -1.97 -2.16 -18.81
CA GLN A 15 -2.87 -3.14 -18.21
C GLN A 15 -2.15 -4.15 -17.30
N VAL A 16 -0.89 -4.48 -17.59
CA VAL A 16 -0.07 -5.39 -16.78
C VAL A 16 0.22 -4.76 -15.41
N GLU A 17 0.69 -3.52 -15.40
CA GLU A 17 0.94 -2.76 -14.18
C GLU A 17 -0.36 -2.54 -13.40
N ALA A 18 -1.47 -2.23 -14.06
CA ALA A 18 -2.77 -2.12 -13.42
C ALA A 18 -3.18 -3.41 -12.69
N SER A 19 -2.95 -4.57 -13.32
CA SER A 19 -3.25 -5.88 -12.74
C SER A 19 -2.34 -6.21 -11.56
N GLN A 20 -1.05 -5.85 -11.64
CA GLN A 20 -0.09 -6.02 -10.55
C GLN A 20 -0.44 -5.15 -9.34
N VAL A 21 -0.80 -3.89 -9.57
CA VAL A 21 -1.25 -2.97 -8.52
C VAL A 21 -2.49 -3.52 -7.83
N LYS A 22 -3.50 -3.99 -8.60
CA LYS A 22 -4.71 -4.60 -8.03
C LYS A 22 -4.38 -5.80 -7.15
N LYS A 23 -3.57 -6.75 -7.63
CA LYS A 23 -3.14 -7.93 -6.86
C LYS A 23 -2.40 -7.55 -5.58
N ALA A 24 -1.56 -6.51 -5.62
CA ALA A 24 -0.84 -6.04 -4.45
C ALA A 24 -1.80 -5.55 -3.35
N PHE A 25 -2.81 -4.74 -3.70
CA PHE A 25 -3.83 -4.31 -2.75
C PHE A 25 -4.65 -5.48 -2.20
N GLU A 26 -5.08 -6.41 -3.05
CA GLU A 26 -5.79 -7.63 -2.61
C GLU A 26 -4.96 -8.45 -1.62
N THR A 27 -3.65 -8.59 -1.89
CA THR A 27 -2.71 -9.30 -1.01
C THR A 27 -2.57 -8.57 0.32
N MET A 28 -2.48 -7.24 0.32
CA MET A 28 -2.38 -6.46 1.56
C MET A 28 -3.63 -6.60 2.42
N ILE A 29 -4.82 -6.53 1.80
CA ILE A 29 -6.11 -6.67 2.49
C ILE A 29 -6.23 -8.07 3.12
N THR A 30 -5.90 -9.12 2.37
CA THR A 30 -6.01 -10.51 2.85
C THR A 30 -4.96 -10.88 3.90
N THR A 31 -3.73 -10.33 3.80
CA THR A 31 -2.62 -10.66 4.70
C THR A 31 -2.67 -9.88 6.01
N PHE A 32 -2.95 -8.57 5.95
CA PHE A 32 -2.82 -7.68 7.10
C PHE A 32 -4.16 -7.25 7.68
N GLY A 33 -5.25 -7.40 6.93
CA GLY A 33 -6.57 -6.88 7.30
C GLY A 33 -6.59 -5.37 7.49
N ALA A 34 -7.73 -4.84 7.91
CA ALA A 34 -7.88 -3.41 8.15
C ALA A 34 -6.93 -2.88 9.25
N GLU A 35 -6.79 -3.63 10.35
CA GLU A 35 -5.96 -3.22 11.48
C GLU A 35 -4.47 -3.14 11.11
N GLY A 36 -3.94 -4.13 10.38
CA GLY A 36 -2.55 -4.12 9.94
C GLY A 36 -2.28 -3.01 8.92
N ILE A 37 -3.21 -2.75 8.01
CA ILE A 37 -3.11 -1.62 7.06
C ILE A 37 -3.03 -0.29 7.80
N ILE A 38 -3.87 -0.06 8.83
CA ILE A 38 -3.84 1.15 9.65
C ILE A 38 -2.51 1.28 10.40
N LYS A 39 -2.02 0.20 11.01
CA LYS A 39 -0.73 0.22 11.73
C LYS A 39 0.45 0.51 10.80
N MET A 40 0.44 -0.06 9.59
CA MET A 40 1.46 0.24 8.58
C MET A 40 1.43 1.72 8.17
N GLU A 41 0.26 2.29 7.89
CA GLU A 41 0.13 3.72 7.57
C GLU A 41 0.73 4.59 8.68
N LYS A 42 0.37 4.29 9.93
CA LYS A 42 0.88 5.03 11.09
C LYS A 42 2.40 4.96 11.18
N ILE A 43 2.99 3.77 11.05
CA ILE A 43 4.46 3.59 11.03
C ILE A 43 5.07 4.42 9.91
N PHE A 44 4.57 4.32 8.68
CA PHE A 44 5.11 5.08 7.55
C PHE A 44 5.03 6.59 7.75
N ARG A 45 4.00 7.09 8.45
CA ARG A 45 3.83 8.51 8.74
C ARG A 45 4.75 9.00 9.85
N THR A 46 4.84 8.26 10.96
CA THR A 46 5.53 8.72 12.17
C THR A 46 7.00 8.31 12.25
N ASP A 47 7.38 7.19 11.65
CA ASP A 47 8.75 6.66 11.70
C ASP A 47 9.51 7.00 10.41
N ALA A 48 10.40 7.99 10.52
CA ALA A 48 11.24 8.42 9.41
C ALA A 48 12.27 7.34 9.00
N PHE A 49 12.77 6.55 9.95
CA PHE A 49 13.73 5.49 9.67
C PHE A 49 13.06 4.38 8.86
N ALA A 50 11.93 3.86 9.32
CA ALA A 50 11.18 2.82 8.61
C ALA A 50 10.80 3.27 7.18
N ARG A 51 10.30 4.51 7.04
CA ARG A 51 9.97 5.09 5.73
C ARG A 51 11.19 5.17 4.81
N ASN A 52 12.35 5.60 5.32
CA ASN A 52 13.57 5.70 4.54
C ASN A 52 14.11 4.33 4.12
N VAL A 53 14.08 3.33 5.01
CA VAL A 53 14.47 1.95 4.70
C VAL A 53 13.62 1.40 3.56
N VAL A 54 12.29 1.56 3.64
CA VAL A 54 11.40 1.10 2.56
C VAL A 54 11.73 1.80 1.26
N LYS A 55 11.80 3.13 1.25
CA LYS A 55 12.15 3.93 0.06
C LYS A 55 13.45 3.44 -0.60
N MET A 56 14.48 3.17 0.19
CA MET A 56 15.74 2.60 -0.30
C MET A 56 15.54 1.22 -0.93
N LYS A 57 14.80 0.32 -0.27
CA LYS A 57 14.57 -1.06 -0.76
C LYS A 57 13.77 -1.11 -2.06
N ILE A 58 12.81 -0.19 -2.24
CA ILE A 58 11.96 -0.14 -3.45
C ILE A 58 12.49 0.84 -4.51
N GLY A 59 13.65 1.47 -4.29
CA GLY A 59 14.28 2.39 -5.25
C GLY A 59 13.55 3.72 -5.45
N VAL A 60 12.68 4.13 -4.52
CA VAL A 60 11.94 5.41 -4.61
C VAL A 60 12.73 6.50 -3.88
N ARG A 61 13.20 7.52 -4.61
CA ARG A 61 14.01 8.64 -4.07
C ARG A 61 13.26 9.97 -3.95
N LYS A 62 11.94 10.01 -4.19
CA LYS A 62 11.11 11.21 -4.03
C LYS A 62 10.91 11.58 -2.58
#